data_AF-A0A1G4IPZ1-F1
#
_entry.id   AF-A0A1G4IPZ1-F1
#
_cell.length_a   1.000
_cell.length_b   1.000
_cell.length_c   1.000
_cell.angle_alpha   90.00
_cell.angle_beta   90.00
_cell.angle_gamma   90.00
#
_symmetry.space_group_name_H-M   'P 1'
#
loop_
_entity.id
_entity.type
_entity.pdbx_description
1 polymer ?
#
loop_
_entity_poly.entity_id
_entity_poly.type
_entity_poly.pdbx_seq_one_letter_code
_entity_poly.pdbx_strand_id
1 'polypeptide(L)'
;MVMESSELSQFFGRLKNGDVYCMDVNLQKNGPTVARLQTALQQFSSDKDLESLVENQRLHARPWTRFNMLVTSFLKFCKDVNPWSLWESSDLIFNYYQDLTNCLLNDSFPVDTLVTLFQTTTEYVIPLAKQLDSKHREIGTRKHQFLAHVSSIITKLFNSIKPRYEEPAMNFQGLSRKQQILLYTANKLNNIYMQIDSAASCANIFKNVKPKSAIQNFSQYPVREQIEYRYLLGRYYLLNHRVSNAFHQLNSAFTLLAACLRNTTENASARRNLQRILKYLLPAGILFGKVPLTSVCQAYGFEIAQMYQQLSHIVKSGCMFRFHIWLAQNESALRNQKLLILLLEKTPLLIYRSLIRRTILDFCFPYNANKVAYQLLEEAVRVSLGRPEGLKPIYTLVQAPENVPDVLEALVNLGLLKANCFPISKQCVFPKTNKIDSIFPSVNEKLVSFFPLNSEDTWLDN
;
A
#
# COMPACT_ATOMS: atom_id res chain seq x y z
N MET A 1 -42.95 -35.20 -1.89
CA MET A 1 -43.11 -33.75 -2.15
C MET A 1 -43.19 -33.05 -0.81
N VAL A 2 -42.08 -32.48 -0.35
CA VAL A 2 -42.08 -31.60 0.83
C VAL A 2 -42.73 -30.30 0.37
N MET A 3 -43.79 -29.85 1.05
CA MET A 3 -44.41 -28.55 0.75
C MET A 3 -43.35 -27.45 0.95
N GLU A 4 -43.09 -26.70 -0.10
CA GLU A 4 -42.14 -25.59 -0.05
C GLU A 4 -42.69 -24.51 0.89
N SER A 5 -41.90 -24.12 1.91
CA SER A 5 -42.36 -23.11 2.87
C SER A 5 -42.55 -21.76 2.16
N SER A 6 -43.51 -20.95 2.62
CA SER A 6 -43.81 -19.63 2.01
C SER A 6 -42.57 -18.73 1.93
N GLU A 7 -41.65 -18.87 2.88
CA GLU A 7 -40.40 -18.09 2.93
C GLU A 7 -39.41 -18.51 1.84
N LEU A 8 -39.29 -19.82 1.56
CA LEU A 8 -38.42 -20.33 0.48
C LEU A 8 -38.95 -19.91 -0.88
N SER A 9 -40.27 -20.00 -1.09
CA SER A 9 -40.92 -19.53 -2.31
C SER A 9 -40.71 -18.03 -2.53
N GLN A 10 -40.77 -17.22 -1.47
CA GLN A 10 -40.49 -15.79 -1.55
C GLN A 10 -39.02 -15.51 -1.90
N PHE A 11 -38.08 -16.23 -1.30
CA PHE A 11 -36.65 -16.11 -1.59
C PHE A 11 -36.32 -16.45 -3.06
N PHE A 12 -36.78 -17.61 -3.54
CA PHE A 12 -36.58 -17.99 -4.94
C PHE A 12 -37.31 -17.07 -5.92
N GLY A 13 -38.48 -16.54 -5.54
CA GLY A 13 -39.18 -15.51 -6.31
C GLY A 13 -38.35 -14.24 -6.50
N ARG A 14 -37.68 -13.76 -5.45
CA ARG A 14 -36.76 -12.60 -5.53
C ARG A 14 -35.57 -12.88 -6.44
N LEU A 15 -34.98 -14.07 -6.33
CA LEU A 15 -33.86 -14.47 -7.20
C LEU A 15 -34.27 -14.56 -8.67
N LYS A 16 -35.45 -15.13 -8.98
CA LYS A 16 -36.00 -15.17 -10.35
C LYS A 16 -36.25 -13.77 -10.92
N ASN A 17 -36.58 -12.81 -10.07
CA ASN A 17 -36.73 -11.40 -10.43
C ASN A 17 -35.39 -10.65 -10.54
N GLY A 18 -34.25 -11.32 -10.34
CA GLY A 18 -32.90 -10.74 -10.46
C GLY A 18 -32.38 -10.03 -9.20
N ASP A 19 -33.10 -10.10 -8.09
CA ASP A 19 -32.67 -9.52 -6.81
C ASP A 19 -31.68 -10.46 -6.10
N VAL A 20 -30.39 -10.32 -6.44
CA VAL A 20 -29.30 -11.09 -5.83
C VAL A 20 -28.90 -10.58 -4.44
N TYR A 21 -29.34 -9.39 -4.03
CA TYR A 21 -28.97 -8.80 -2.75
C TYR A 21 -29.61 -9.51 -1.56
N CYS A 22 -30.65 -10.33 -1.80
CA CYS A 22 -31.20 -11.24 -0.80
C CYS A 22 -30.18 -12.28 -0.30
N MET A 23 -29.06 -12.47 -1.04
CA MET A 23 -27.96 -13.35 -0.67
C MET A 23 -26.82 -12.64 0.09
N ASP A 24 -27.03 -11.46 0.68
CA ASP A 24 -26.01 -10.80 1.51
C ASP A 24 -25.81 -11.60 2.83
N VAL A 25 -24.58 -12.06 3.08
CA VAL A 25 -24.20 -12.82 4.29
C VAL A 25 -23.97 -11.94 5.52
N ASN A 26 -24.00 -10.62 5.37
CA ASN A 26 -23.89 -9.71 6.50
C ASN A 26 -25.18 -9.74 7.34
N LEU A 27 -25.13 -10.46 8.47
CA LEU A 27 -26.25 -10.60 9.41
C LEU A 27 -26.77 -9.26 9.97
N GLN A 28 -25.94 -8.20 10.01
CA GLN A 28 -26.41 -6.87 10.43
C GLN A 28 -27.39 -6.25 9.44
N LYS A 29 -27.31 -6.64 8.16
CA LYS A 29 -28.21 -6.17 7.10
C LYS A 29 -29.31 -7.17 6.78
N ASN A 30 -28.97 -8.47 6.75
CA ASN A 30 -29.84 -9.52 6.25
C ASN A 30 -30.30 -10.53 7.34
N GLY A 31 -29.99 -10.26 8.61
CA GLY A 31 -30.29 -11.16 9.74
C GLY A 31 -31.76 -11.62 9.82
N PRO A 32 -32.77 -10.74 9.68
CA PRO A 32 -34.18 -11.14 9.73
C PRO A 32 -34.58 -12.10 8.60
N THR A 33 -34.00 -11.96 7.40
CA THR A 33 -34.24 -12.89 6.29
C THR A 33 -33.55 -14.23 6.56
N VAL A 34 -32.28 -14.17 7.00
CA VAL A 34 -31.49 -15.36 7.32
C VAL A 34 -32.16 -16.19 8.43
N ALA A 35 -32.67 -15.56 9.48
CA ALA A 35 -33.37 -16.26 10.57
C ALA A 35 -34.68 -16.94 10.13
N ARG A 36 -35.45 -16.30 9.23
CA ARG A 36 -36.66 -16.90 8.64
C ARG A 36 -36.32 -18.10 7.76
N LEU A 37 -35.29 -17.96 6.92
CA LEU A 37 -34.78 -19.05 6.10
C LEU A 37 -34.21 -20.18 6.96
N GLN A 38 -33.51 -19.86 8.05
CA GLN A 38 -32.94 -20.86 8.96
C GLN A 38 -34.04 -21.78 9.51
N THR A 39 -35.13 -21.21 10.02
CA THR A 39 -36.30 -21.97 10.51
C THR A 39 -36.90 -22.85 9.41
N ALA A 40 -37.05 -22.30 8.20
CA ALA A 40 -37.59 -23.03 7.05
C ALA A 40 -36.68 -24.15 6.53
N LEU A 41 -35.36 -24.03 6.74
CA LEU A 41 -34.36 -24.96 6.22
C LEU A 41 -34.04 -26.12 7.18
N GLN A 42 -34.46 -26.04 8.46
CA GLN A 42 -34.25 -27.12 9.44
C GLN A 42 -34.88 -28.46 9.04
N GLN A 43 -35.90 -28.45 8.18
CA GLN A 43 -36.54 -29.67 7.67
C GLN A 43 -35.67 -30.47 6.69
N PHE A 44 -34.60 -29.87 6.15
CA PHE A 44 -33.71 -30.54 5.19
C PHE A 44 -32.51 -31.14 5.92
N SER A 45 -32.45 -32.47 5.96
CA SER A 45 -31.43 -33.20 6.71
C SER A 45 -30.08 -33.23 6.00
N SER A 46 -30.05 -33.30 4.66
CA SER A 46 -28.81 -33.47 3.89
C SER A 46 -28.51 -32.32 2.93
N ASP A 47 -27.23 -32.10 2.67
CA ASP A 47 -26.74 -31.14 1.67
C ASP A 47 -27.27 -31.43 0.26
N LYS A 48 -27.47 -32.72 -0.07
CA LYS A 48 -28.01 -33.14 -1.36
C LYS A 48 -29.46 -32.70 -1.55
N ASP A 49 -30.23 -32.61 -0.47
CA ASP A 49 -31.60 -32.14 -0.52
C ASP A 49 -31.65 -30.64 -0.87
N LEU A 50 -30.71 -29.85 -0.33
CA LEU A 50 -30.57 -28.43 -0.67
C LEU A 50 -30.13 -28.22 -2.13
N GLU A 51 -29.19 -29.03 -2.62
CA GLU A 51 -28.78 -29.00 -4.02
C GLU A 51 -29.95 -29.32 -4.96
N SER A 52 -30.69 -30.39 -4.65
CA SER A 52 -31.89 -30.79 -5.41
C SER A 52 -32.98 -29.72 -5.38
N LEU A 53 -33.18 -29.06 -4.23
CA LEU A 53 -34.12 -27.94 -4.08
C LEU A 53 -33.77 -26.80 -5.05
N VAL A 54 -32.51 -26.40 -5.11
CA VAL A 54 -32.05 -25.30 -5.98
C VAL A 54 -32.15 -25.68 -7.46
N GLU A 55 -31.79 -26.92 -7.83
CA GLU A 55 -31.89 -27.39 -9.22
C GLU A 55 -33.33 -27.39 -9.73
N ASN A 56 -34.29 -27.78 -8.90
CA ASN A 56 -35.71 -27.80 -9.24
C ASN A 56 -36.28 -26.40 -9.50
N GLN A 57 -35.69 -25.34 -8.95
CA GLN A 57 -36.19 -23.98 -9.09
C GLN A 57 -35.96 -23.37 -10.47
N ARG A 58 -35.05 -23.93 -11.30
CA ARG A 58 -34.73 -23.45 -12.66
C ARG A 58 -34.57 -21.93 -12.73
N LEU A 59 -33.65 -21.40 -11.92
CA LEU A 59 -33.47 -19.95 -11.71
C LEU A 59 -33.09 -19.16 -12.97
N HIS A 60 -32.55 -19.83 -14.00
CA HIS A 60 -32.16 -19.21 -15.26
C HIS A 60 -32.58 -20.07 -16.46
N ALA A 61 -32.78 -19.41 -17.61
CA ALA A 61 -33.15 -20.06 -18.87
C ALA A 61 -32.06 -21.01 -19.40
N ARG A 62 -30.78 -20.72 -19.12
CA ARG A 62 -29.64 -21.59 -19.40
C ARG A 62 -29.09 -22.17 -18.09
N PRO A 63 -28.62 -23.43 -18.07
CA PRO A 63 -28.05 -24.03 -16.87
C PRO A 63 -26.80 -23.26 -16.45
N TRP A 64 -26.88 -22.62 -15.27
CA TRP A 64 -25.78 -21.88 -14.66
C TRP A 64 -25.33 -22.59 -13.38
N THR A 65 -24.58 -23.68 -13.53
CA THR A 65 -24.16 -24.55 -12.41
C THR A 65 -23.49 -23.77 -11.27
N ARG A 66 -22.61 -22.81 -11.59
CA ARG A 66 -21.94 -21.99 -10.55
C ARG A 66 -22.91 -21.13 -9.75
N PHE A 67 -23.96 -20.61 -10.38
CA PHE A 67 -24.99 -19.86 -9.68
C PHE A 67 -25.84 -20.75 -8.78
N ASN A 68 -26.15 -21.98 -9.22
CA ASN A 68 -26.80 -22.96 -8.34
C ASN A 68 -25.92 -23.30 -7.13
N MET A 69 -24.60 -23.47 -7.34
CA MET A 69 -23.65 -23.66 -6.23
C MET A 69 -23.64 -22.46 -5.28
N LEU A 70 -23.62 -21.24 -5.80
CA LEU A 70 -23.72 -20.01 -4.99
C LEU A 70 -24.98 -20.00 -4.13
N VAL A 71 -26.15 -20.23 -4.74
CA VAL A 71 -27.43 -20.24 -4.00
C VAL A 71 -27.44 -21.36 -2.97
N THR A 72 -26.93 -22.55 -3.32
CA THR A 72 -26.81 -23.68 -2.38
C THR A 72 -25.91 -23.32 -1.20
N SER A 73 -24.74 -22.73 -1.44
CA SER A 73 -23.82 -22.29 -0.39
C SER A 73 -24.45 -21.24 0.54
N PHE A 74 -25.28 -20.35 0.00
CA PHE A 74 -26.05 -19.39 0.78
C PHE A 74 -27.13 -20.06 1.63
N LEU A 75 -27.85 -21.06 1.10
CA LEU A 75 -28.84 -21.81 1.89
C LEU A 75 -28.16 -22.63 3.00
N LYS A 76 -27.00 -23.23 2.75
CA LYS A 76 -26.18 -23.90 3.78
C LYS A 76 -25.77 -22.89 4.86
N PHE A 77 -25.30 -21.70 4.47
CA PHE A 77 -25.05 -20.61 5.41
C PHE A 77 -26.31 -20.29 6.23
N CYS A 78 -27.46 -20.07 5.62
CA CYS A 78 -28.70 -19.75 6.34
C CYS A 78 -29.14 -20.87 7.29
N LYS A 79 -28.96 -22.13 6.92
CA LYS A 79 -29.34 -23.28 7.74
C LYS A 79 -28.45 -23.41 8.99
N ASP A 80 -27.14 -23.32 8.80
CA ASP A 80 -26.14 -23.75 9.80
C ASP A 80 -25.39 -22.60 10.47
N VAL A 81 -25.64 -21.34 10.07
CA VAL A 81 -24.98 -20.18 10.71
C VAL A 81 -25.29 -20.12 12.20
N ASN A 82 -24.24 -19.96 13.00
CA ASN A 82 -24.30 -19.61 14.40
C ASN A 82 -23.98 -18.11 14.56
N PRO A 83 -24.99 -17.23 14.75
CA PRO A 83 -24.77 -15.79 14.91
C PRO A 83 -23.88 -15.40 16.10
N TRP A 84 -23.74 -16.30 17.08
CA TRP A 84 -22.97 -16.06 18.31
C TRP A 84 -21.51 -16.53 18.19
N SER A 85 -21.16 -17.31 17.17
CA SER A 85 -19.81 -17.85 16.97
C SER A 85 -19.32 -17.60 15.54
N LEU A 86 -18.42 -16.62 15.40
CA LEU A 86 -17.76 -16.33 14.13
C LEU A 86 -16.89 -17.51 13.65
N TRP A 87 -16.28 -18.23 14.60
CA TRP A 87 -15.42 -19.36 14.28
C TRP A 87 -16.23 -20.52 13.67
N GLU A 88 -17.31 -20.94 14.33
CA GLU A 88 -18.15 -22.03 13.80
C GLU A 88 -18.78 -21.68 12.45
N SER A 89 -19.10 -20.40 12.25
CA SER A 89 -19.70 -19.93 11.00
C SER A 89 -18.66 -19.58 9.91
N SER A 90 -17.36 -19.64 10.20
CA SER A 90 -16.36 -19.08 9.29
C SER A 90 -16.32 -19.84 7.97
N ASP A 91 -16.37 -21.17 8.01
CA ASP A 91 -16.30 -22.01 6.82
C ASP A 91 -17.48 -21.75 5.88
N LEU A 92 -18.69 -21.57 6.42
CA LEU A 92 -19.88 -21.22 5.65
C LEU A 92 -19.71 -19.88 4.91
N ILE A 93 -19.18 -18.86 5.60
CA ILE A 93 -18.95 -17.52 5.04
C ILE A 93 -17.89 -17.55 3.95
N PHE A 94 -16.74 -18.21 4.19
CA PHE A 94 -15.66 -18.27 3.21
C PHE A 94 -16.01 -19.15 2.00
N ASN A 95 -16.74 -20.25 2.19
CA ASN A 95 -17.24 -21.09 1.10
C ASN A 95 -18.22 -20.30 0.22
N TYR A 96 -19.19 -19.60 0.81
CA TYR A 96 -20.09 -18.72 0.08
C TYR A 96 -19.31 -17.65 -0.71
N TYR A 97 -18.34 -16.99 -0.09
CA TYR A 97 -17.54 -15.96 -0.75
C TYR A 97 -16.72 -16.51 -1.93
N GLN A 98 -16.21 -17.75 -1.81
CA GLN A 98 -15.53 -18.44 -2.89
C GLN A 98 -16.49 -18.75 -4.05
N ASP A 99 -17.69 -19.27 -3.77
CA ASP A 99 -18.68 -19.59 -4.80
C ASP A 99 -19.23 -18.35 -5.49
N LEU A 100 -19.42 -17.25 -4.75
CA LEU A 100 -19.77 -15.94 -5.31
C LEU A 100 -18.71 -15.49 -6.31
N THR A 101 -17.44 -15.66 -5.95
CA THR A 101 -16.32 -15.32 -6.84
C THR A 101 -16.27 -16.23 -8.08
N ASN A 102 -16.57 -17.52 -7.92
CA ASN A 102 -16.59 -18.48 -9.04
C ASN A 102 -17.64 -18.11 -10.11
N CYS A 103 -18.79 -17.58 -9.70
CA CYS A 103 -19.80 -17.03 -10.61
C CYS A 103 -19.24 -15.91 -11.50
N LEU A 104 -18.37 -15.06 -10.95
CA LEU A 104 -17.81 -13.91 -11.65
C LEU A 104 -16.70 -14.27 -12.65
N LEU A 105 -16.20 -15.51 -12.64
CA LEU A 105 -15.10 -15.91 -13.53
C LEU A 105 -15.54 -16.10 -14.98
N ASN A 106 -16.85 -16.32 -15.24
CA ASN A 106 -17.38 -16.52 -16.58
C ASN A 106 -18.22 -15.31 -17.02
N ASP A 107 -17.81 -14.65 -18.10
CA ASP A 107 -18.47 -13.46 -18.64
C ASP A 107 -19.72 -13.79 -19.49
N SER A 108 -20.03 -15.07 -19.75
CA SER A 108 -21.21 -15.49 -20.53
C SER A 108 -22.56 -15.31 -19.82
N PHE A 109 -22.55 -14.92 -18.55
CA PHE A 109 -23.74 -14.79 -17.71
C PHE A 109 -23.91 -13.35 -17.18
N PRO A 110 -25.12 -12.94 -16.77
CA PRO A 110 -25.35 -11.60 -16.22
C PRO A 110 -24.73 -11.48 -14.82
N VAL A 111 -23.45 -11.07 -14.77
CA VAL A 111 -22.66 -11.00 -13.53
C VAL A 111 -22.65 -9.61 -12.87
N ASP A 112 -23.20 -8.58 -13.51
CA ASP A 112 -23.04 -7.19 -13.06
C ASP A 112 -23.60 -6.93 -11.65
N THR A 113 -24.78 -7.47 -11.33
CA THR A 113 -25.37 -7.36 -9.98
C THR A 113 -24.56 -8.14 -8.94
N LEU A 114 -24.02 -9.30 -9.33
CA LEU A 114 -23.15 -10.12 -8.48
C LEU A 114 -21.81 -9.44 -8.19
N VAL A 115 -21.30 -8.59 -9.08
CA VAL A 115 -20.09 -7.79 -8.81
C VAL A 115 -20.32 -6.84 -7.64
N THR A 116 -21.47 -6.17 -7.58
CA THR A 116 -21.78 -5.28 -6.45
C THR A 116 -21.90 -6.08 -5.15
N LEU A 117 -22.55 -7.24 -5.17
CA LEU A 117 -22.62 -8.17 -4.04
C LEU A 117 -21.23 -8.67 -3.61
N PHE A 118 -20.33 -8.93 -4.57
CA PHE A 118 -18.95 -9.29 -4.28
C PHE A 118 -18.20 -8.14 -3.58
N GLN A 119 -18.37 -6.88 -4.00
CA GLN A 119 -17.75 -5.74 -3.33
C GLN A 119 -18.24 -5.64 -1.87
N THR A 120 -19.55 -5.69 -1.63
CA THR A 120 -20.09 -5.61 -0.26
C THR A 120 -19.64 -6.78 0.61
N THR A 121 -19.63 -8.00 0.05
CA THR A 121 -19.16 -9.20 0.75
C THR A 121 -17.65 -9.12 1.02
N THR A 122 -16.85 -8.59 0.10
CA THR A 122 -15.40 -8.38 0.30
C THR A 122 -15.13 -7.41 1.45
N GLU A 123 -15.88 -6.31 1.56
CA GLU A 123 -15.77 -5.39 2.69
C GLU A 123 -16.19 -6.02 4.03
N TYR A 124 -17.07 -7.02 4.00
CA TYR A 124 -17.51 -7.75 5.20
C TYR A 124 -16.50 -8.83 5.61
N VAL A 125 -16.02 -9.63 4.66
CA VAL A 125 -15.16 -10.80 4.91
C VAL A 125 -13.74 -10.39 5.34
N ILE A 126 -13.19 -9.28 4.82
CA ILE A 126 -11.83 -8.83 5.18
C ILE A 126 -11.69 -8.54 6.70
N PRO A 127 -12.56 -7.74 7.34
CA PRO A 127 -12.55 -7.56 8.79
C PRO A 127 -12.69 -8.85 9.59
N LEU A 128 -13.57 -9.78 9.16
CA LEU A 128 -13.74 -11.07 9.82
C LEU A 128 -12.48 -11.92 9.75
N ALA A 129 -11.85 -12.01 8.57
CA ALA A 129 -10.58 -12.68 8.39
C ALA A 129 -9.49 -12.12 9.32
N LYS A 130 -9.44 -10.78 9.49
CA LYS A 130 -8.52 -10.14 10.44
C LYS A 130 -8.80 -10.52 11.90
N GLN A 131 -10.07 -10.61 12.28
CA GLN A 131 -10.49 -10.98 13.63
C GLN A 131 -10.17 -12.44 13.94
N LEU A 132 -10.31 -13.33 12.96
CA LEU A 132 -9.91 -14.74 13.09
C LEU A 132 -8.38 -14.87 13.15
N ASP A 133 -7.66 -14.19 12.26
CA ASP A 133 -6.19 -14.21 12.24
C ASP A 133 -5.54 -13.63 13.51
N SER A 134 -6.18 -12.68 14.19
CA SER A 134 -5.68 -12.16 15.47
C SER A 134 -5.68 -13.21 16.58
N LYS A 135 -6.60 -14.18 16.49
CA LYS A 135 -6.74 -15.32 17.40
C LYS A 135 -6.15 -16.62 16.86
N HIS A 136 -5.29 -16.57 15.84
CA HIS A 136 -4.75 -17.77 15.18
C HIS A 136 -4.16 -18.82 16.14
N ARG A 137 -3.54 -18.41 17.26
CA ARG A 137 -3.01 -19.34 18.27
C ARG A 137 -4.10 -20.09 19.04
N GLU A 138 -5.20 -19.43 19.38
CA GLU A 138 -6.34 -20.02 20.08
C GLU A 138 -7.09 -21.02 19.19
N ILE A 139 -7.19 -20.68 17.89
CA ILE A 139 -7.92 -21.45 16.89
C ILE A 139 -7.05 -22.58 16.30
N GLY A 140 -5.73 -22.56 16.52
CA GLY A 140 -4.81 -23.57 15.98
C GLY A 140 -4.49 -23.39 14.48
N THR A 141 -4.58 -22.16 13.97
CA THR A 141 -4.32 -21.84 12.55
C THR A 141 -2.96 -21.18 12.35
N ARG A 142 -2.47 -21.17 11.10
CA ARG A 142 -1.26 -20.43 10.74
C ARG A 142 -1.53 -18.93 10.81
N LYS A 143 -0.49 -18.16 11.13
CA LYS A 143 -0.58 -16.69 11.10
C LYS A 143 -1.03 -16.23 9.71
N HIS A 144 -2.07 -15.40 9.65
CA HIS A 144 -2.64 -14.85 8.42
C HIS A 144 -3.34 -15.87 7.49
N GLN A 145 -3.71 -17.05 7.99
CA GLN A 145 -4.36 -18.10 7.19
C GLN A 145 -5.63 -17.60 6.49
N PHE A 146 -6.50 -16.86 7.17
CA PHE A 146 -7.78 -16.42 6.61
C PHE A 146 -7.59 -15.29 5.60
N LEU A 147 -6.77 -14.27 5.92
CA LEU A 147 -6.45 -13.22 4.96
C LEU A 147 -5.73 -13.75 3.72
N ALA A 148 -4.82 -14.72 3.88
CA ALA A 148 -4.17 -15.36 2.75
C ALA A 148 -5.20 -16.07 1.85
N HIS A 149 -6.18 -16.78 2.44
CA HIS A 149 -7.26 -17.40 1.70
C HIS A 149 -8.12 -16.36 0.95
N VAL A 150 -8.51 -15.26 1.60
CA VAL A 150 -9.23 -14.14 0.95
C VAL A 150 -8.43 -13.56 -0.22
N SER A 151 -7.11 -13.39 -0.06
CA SER A 151 -6.26 -12.90 -1.15
C SER A 151 -6.24 -13.85 -2.35
N SER A 152 -6.29 -15.16 -2.12
CA SER A 152 -6.37 -16.17 -3.18
C SER A 152 -7.68 -16.06 -3.96
N ILE A 153 -8.81 -15.89 -3.25
CA ILE A 153 -10.13 -15.70 -3.87
C ILE A 153 -10.14 -14.44 -4.74
N ILE A 154 -9.74 -13.28 -4.20
CA ILE A 154 -9.71 -12.02 -4.97
C ILE A 154 -8.73 -12.12 -6.15
N THR A 155 -7.61 -12.85 -6.01
CA THR A 155 -6.64 -13.07 -7.09
C THR A 155 -7.24 -13.84 -8.26
N LYS A 156 -8.08 -14.86 -8.00
CA LYS A 156 -8.81 -15.57 -9.07
C LYS A 156 -9.68 -14.59 -9.88
N LEU A 157 -10.41 -13.71 -9.19
CA LEU A 157 -11.22 -12.69 -9.86
C LEU A 157 -10.37 -11.72 -10.67
N PHE A 158 -9.33 -11.14 -10.06
CA PHE A 158 -8.40 -10.21 -10.73
C PHE A 158 -7.81 -10.80 -12.00
N ASN A 159 -7.39 -12.07 -11.96
CA ASN A 159 -6.84 -12.77 -13.12
C ASN A 159 -7.88 -12.97 -14.23
N SER A 160 -9.15 -13.19 -13.88
CA SER A 160 -10.25 -13.33 -14.83
C SER A 160 -10.67 -12.02 -15.51
N ILE A 161 -10.30 -10.87 -14.98
CA ILE A 161 -10.56 -9.57 -15.62
C ILE A 161 -9.65 -9.45 -16.84
N LYS A 162 -10.25 -9.43 -18.03
CA LYS A 162 -9.55 -9.35 -19.32
C LYS A 162 -9.76 -7.97 -19.96
N PRO A 163 -8.72 -7.38 -20.56
CA PRO A 163 -8.86 -6.19 -21.39
C PRO A 163 -9.69 -6.53 -22.63
N ARG A 164 -10.44 -5.55 -23.15
CA ARG A 164 -11.07 -5.66 -24.47
C ARG A 164 -10.20 -4.88 -25.45
N TYR A 165 -9.37 -5.60 -26.22
CA TYR A 165 -8.46 -4.98 -27.19
C TYR A 165 -9.17 -4.56 -28.50
N GLU A 166 -10.39 -5.07 -28.74
CA GLU A 166 -11.08 -4.93 -30.03
C GLU A 166 -12.07 -3.77 -30.09
N GLU A 167 -12.44 -3.17 -28.95
CA GLU A 167 -13.42 -2.09 -28.86
C GLU A 167 -12.72 -0.73 -28.64
N PRO A 168 -13.24 0.37 -29.22
CA PRO A 168 -12.70 1.70 -28.98
C PRO A 168 -12.72 2.02 -27.49
N ALA A 169 -11.74 2.80 -27.03
CA ALA A 169 -11.64 3.17 -25.63
C ALA A 169 -12.95 3.78 -25.12
N MET A 170 -13.53 3.13 -24.11
CA MET A 170 -14.80 3.53 -23.52
C MET A 170 -14.58 4.39 -22.29
N ASN A 171 -15.54 5.28 -22.02
CA ASN A 171 -15.64 5.96 -20.73
C ASN A 171 -15.83 4.93 -19.61
N PHE A 172 -15.34 5.25 -18.40
CA PHE A 172 -15.40 4.35 -17.24
C PHE A 172 -16.80 3.78 -16.96
N GLN A 173 -17.85 4.60 -17.13
CA GLN A 173 -19.25 4.20 -16.91
C GLN A 173 -19.76 3.19 -17.95
N GLY A 174 -19.19 3.17 -19.15
CA GLY A 174 -19.58 2.25 -20.23
C GLY A 174 -18.90 0.87 -20.15
N LEU A 175 -17.96 0.70 -19.22
CA LEU A 175 -17.25 -0.56 -19.03
C LEU A 175 -18.14 -1.60 -18.36
N SER A 176 -17.85 -2.90 -18.58
CA SER A 176 -18.46 -3.97 -17.79
C SER A 176 -18.19 -3.78 -16.31
N ARG A 177 -19.10 -4.26 -15.44
CA ARG A 177 -18.94 -4.03 -14.00
C ARG A 177 -17.67 -4.67 -13.45
N LYS A 178 -17.21 -5.79 -14.03
CA LYS A 178 -15.91 -6.42 -13.72
C LYS A 178 -14.72 -5.51 -14.04
N GLN A 179 -14.74 -4.81 -15.18
CA GLN A 179 -13.70 -3.85 -15.53
C GLN A 179 -13.71 -2.62 -14.60
N GLN A 180 -14.89 -2.14 -14.20
CA GLN A 180 -15.03 -1.03 -13.27
C GLN A 180 -14.41 -1.30 -11.89
N ILE A 181 -14.35 -2.57 -11.45
CA ILE A 181 -13.74 -2.96 -10.16
C ILE A 181 -12.27 -3.38 -10.27
N LEU A 182 -11.62 -3.28 -11.44
CA LEU A 182 -10.23 -3.72 -11.61
C LEU A 182 -9.28 -3.05 -10.60
N LEU A 183 -9.32 -1.72 -10.51
CA LEU A 183 -8.46 -0.98 -9.59
C LEU A 183 -8.81 -1.26 -8.12
N TYR A 184 -10.11 -1.41 -7.81
CA TYR A 184 -10.59 -1.81 -6.49
C TYR A 184 -10.01 -3.17 -6.06
N THR A 185 -10.09 -4.19 -6.92
CA THR A 185 -9.54 -5.52 -6.62
C THR A 185 -8.02 -5.49 -6.44
N ALA A 186 -7.31 -4.73 -7.29
CA ALA A 186 -5.87 -4.52 -7.15
C ALA A 186 -5.51 -3.87 -5.81
N ASN A 187 -6.24 -2.83 -5.39
CA ASN A 187 -6.04 -2.14 -4.12
C ASN A 187 -6.31 -3.07 -2.93
N LYS A 188 -7.38 -3.86 -2.95
CA LYS A 188 -7.66 -4.85 -1.90
C LYS A 188 -6.57 -5.91 -1.79
N LEU A 189 -6.13 -6.48 -2.92
CA LEU A 189 -5.04 -7.45 -2.95
C LEU A 189 -3.75 -6.88 -2.37
N ASN A 190 -3.32 -5.71 -2.87
CA ASN A 190 -2.09 -5.08 -2.41
C ASN A 190 -2.13 -4.72 -0.92
N ASN A 191 -3.29 -4.28 -0.40
CA ASN A 191 -3.46 -4.07 1.03
C ASN A 191 -3.30 -5.35 1.84
N ILE A 192 -3.93 -6.46 1.40
CA ILE A 192 -3.84 -7.74 2.09
C ILE A 192 -2.38 -8.24 2.05
N TYR A 193 -1.73 -8.22 0.89
CA TYR A 193 -0.34 -8.64 0.73
C TYR A 193 0.63 -7.86 1.61
N MET A 194 0.44 -6.54 1.73
CA MET A 194 1.24 -5.74 2.66
C MET A 194 0.96 -6.06 4.14
N GLN A 195 -0.26 -6.47 4.48
CA GLN A 195 -0.63 -6.82 5.85
C GLN A 195 -0.11 -8.19 6.27
N ILE A 196 -0.05 -9.16 5.36
CA ILE A 196 0.42 -10.53 5.63
C ILE A 196 1.94 -10.69 5.43
N ASP A 197 2.69 -9.59 5.38
CA ASP A 197 4.13 -9.53 5.13
C ASP A 197 4.57 -10.17 3.77
N SER A 198 3.69 -10.25 2.78
CA SER A 198 3.95 -10.80 1.43
C SER A 198 4.07 -9.71 0.35
N ALA A 199 4.85 -8.66 0.62
CA ALA A 199 4.96 -7.50 -0.26
C ALA A 199 5.50 -7.82 -1.67
N ALA A 200 6.24 -8.91 -1.83
CA ALA A 200 6.71 -9.38 -3.15
C ALA A 200 5.53 -9.71 -4.09
N SER A 201 4.40 -10.19 -3.57
CA SER A 201 3.21 -10.51 -4.35
C SER A 201 2.56 -9.27 -4.97
N CYS A 202 2.78 -8.07 -4.40
CA CYS A 202 2.27 -6.81 -4.95
C CYS A 202 2.85 -6.51 -6.35
N ALA A 203 4.08 -6.94 -6.63
CA ALA A 203 4.75 -6.70 -7.91
C ALA A 203 3.92 -7.21 -9.09
N ASN A 204 3.39 -8.44 -8.96
CA ASN A 204 2.55 -9.06 -9.97
C ASN A 204 1.25 -8.30 -10.16
N ILE A 205 0.64 -7.79 -9.09
CA ILE A 205 -0.60 -7.02 -9.19
C ILE A 205 -0.34 -5.71 -9.93
N PHE A 206 0.65 -4.90 -9.49
CA PHE A 206 0.98 -3.62 -10.11
C PHE A 206 1.30 -3.75 -11.61
N LYS A 207 2.12 -4.76 -11.98
CA LYS A 207 2.49 -5.01 -13.38
C LYS A 207 1.29 -5.35 -14.27
N ASN A 208 0.26 -5.99 -13.71
CA ASN A 208 -0.88 -6.49 -14.47
C ASN A 208 -2.09 -5.55 -14.51
N VAL A 209 -2.13 -4.45 -13.73
CA VAL A 209 -3.27 -3.51 -13.79
C VAL A 209 -3.38 -2.86 -15.17
N LYS A 210 -2.30 -2.25 -15.67
CA LYS A 210 -2.32 -1.56 -16.98
C LYS A 210 -2.67 -2.50 -18.13
N PRO A 211 -2.04 -3.68 -18.30
CA PRO A 211 -2.41 -4.60 -19.38
C PRO A 211 -3.86 -5.10 -19.31
N LYS A 212 -4.46 -5.15 -18.12
CA LYS A 212 -5.86 -5.59 -17.92
C LYS A 212 -6.89 -4.48 -18.07
N SER A 213 -6.46 -3.24 -18.00
CA SER A 213 -7.30 -2.05 -18.05
C SER A 213 -7.87 -1.83 -19.45
N ALA A 214 -9.18 -1.57 -19.53
CA ALA A 214 -9.85 -1.17 -20.75
C ALA A 214 -9.97 0.37 -20.93
N ILE A 215 -9.45 1.16 -19.97
CA ILE A 215 -9.42 2.62 -20.06
C ILE A 215 -8.10 3.14 -20.63
N GLN A 216 -8.15 4.30 -21.29
CA GLN A 216 -6.98 4.99 -21.84
C GLN A 216 -6.19 5.75 -20.76
N ASN A 217 -6.89 6.49 -19.89
CA ASN A 217 -6.26 7.37 -18.91
C ASN A 217 -6.58 6.91 -17.49
N PHE A 218 -5.56 6.80 -16.64
CA PHE A 218 -5.72 6.37 -15.25
C PHE A 218 -6.68 7.28 -14.46
N SER A 219 -6.73 8.57 -14.82
CA SER A 219 -7.63 9.58 -14.28
C SER A 219 -9.13 9.24 -14.41
N GLN A 220 -9.52 8.31 -15.29
CA GLN A 220 -10.92 7.87 -15.43
C GLN A 220 -11.38 6.93 -14.31
N TYR A 221 -10.47 6.29 -13.57
CA TYR A 221 -10.85 5.52 -12.39
C TYR A 221 -11.40 6.43 -11.29
N PRO A 222 -12.20 5.92 -10.32
CA PRO A 222 -12.62 6.72 -9.18
C PRO A 222 -11.41 7.27 -8.41
N VAL A 223 -11.43 8.58 -8.10
CA VAL A 223 -10.28 9.28 -7.46
C VAL A 223 -9.84 8.61 -6.15
N ARG A 224 -10.78 8.05 -5.38
CA ARG A 224 -10.48 7.28 -4.16
C ARG A 224 -9.57 6.08 -4.46
N GLU A 225 -9.86 5.33 -5.52
CA GLU A 225 -9.07 4.17 -5.92
C GLU A 225 -7.72 4.58 -6.48
N GLN A 226 -7.64 5.71 -7.19
CA GLN A 226 -6.37 6.28 -7.65
C GLN A 226 -5.44 6.65 -6.48
N ILE A 227 -5.98 7.34 -5.46
CA ILE A 227 -5.22 7.74 -4.26
C ILE A 227 -4.69 6.51 -3.54
N GLU A 228 -5.54 5.50 -3.31
CA GLU A 228 -5.16 4.27 -2.62
C GLU A 228 -4.11 3.48 -3.41
N TYR A 229 -4.28 3.37 -4.73
CA TYR A 229 -3.31 2.71 -5.61
C TYR A 229 -1.93 3.37 -5.53
N ARG A 230 -1.87 4.69 -5.69
CA ARG A 230 -0.61 5.45 -5.63
C ARG A 230 0.02 5.38 -4.23
N TYR A 231 -0.77 5.41 -3.17
CA TYR A 231 -0.30 5.20 -1.81
C TYR A 231 0.35 3.82 -1.62
N LEU A 232 -0.30 2.75 -2.09
CA LEU A 232 0.22 1.39 -2.00
C LEU A 232 1.47 1.21 -2.88
N LEU A 233 1.47 1.72 -4.11
CA LEU A 233 2.61 1.66 -5.01
C LEU A 233 3.82 2.40 -4.43
N GLY A 234 3.60 3.59 -3.86
CA GLY A 234 4.64 4.35 -3.17
C GLY A 234 5.24 3.61 -1.98
N ARG A 235 4.42 2.96 -1.16
CA ARG A 235 4.89 2.08 -0.06
C ARG A 235 5.68 0.88 -0.58
N TYR A 236 5.21 0.24 -1.63
CA TYR A 236 5.92 -0.86 -2.28
C TYR A 236 7.31 -0.41 -2.76
N TYR A 237 7.41 0.78 -3.36
CA TYR A 237 8.71 1.32 -3.75
C TYR A 237 9.64 1.62 -2.57
N LEU A 238 9.12 2.10 -1.43
CA LEU A 238 9.95 2.27 -0.22
C LEU A 238 10.47 0.94 0.32
N LEU A 239 9.64 -0.11 0.31
CA LEU A 239 10.08 -1.47 0.70
C LEU A 239 11.20 -1.99 -0.19
N ASN A 240 11.23 -1.56 -1.46
CA ASN A 240 12.28 -1.89 -2.43
C ASN A 240 13.37 -0.81 -2.52
N HIS A 241 13.43 0.13 -1.57
CA HIS A 241 14.41 1.22 -1.49
C HIS A 241 14.48 2.12 -2.74
N ARG A 242 13.40 2.17 -3.56
CA ARG A 242 13.25 3.02 -4.75
C ARG A 242 12.66 4.39 -4.37
N VAL A 243 13.46 5.22 -3.70
CA VAL A 243 13.01 6.50 -3.09
C VAL A 243 12.38 7.48 -4.10
N SER A 244 12.98 7.67 -5.28
CA SER A 244 12.47 8.58 -6.33
C SER A 244 11.05 8.21 -6.76
N ASN A 245 10.84 6.93 -7.11
CA ASN A 245 9.54 6.38 -7.48
C ASN A 245 8.53 6.49 -6.34
N ALA A 246 8.94 6.16 -5.11
CA ALA A 246 8.08 6.27 -3.95
C ALA A 246 7.60 7.70 -3.71
N PHE A 247 8.53 8.67 -3.74
CA PHE A 247 8.23 10.08 -3.54
C PHE A 247 7.20 10.56 -4.57
N HIS A 248 7.42 10.26 -5.85
CA HIS A 248 6.50 10.64 -6.93
C HIS A 248 5.07 10.13 -6.66
N GLN A 249 4.91 8.83 -6.40
CA GLN A 249 3.59 8.25 -6.19
C GLN A 249 2.90 8.77 -4.92
N LEU A 250 3.64 8.89 -3.81
CA LEU A 250 3.10 9.41 -2.55
C LEU A 250 2.74 10.90 -2.65
N ASN A 251 3.53 11.69 -3.39
CA ASN A 251 3.26 13.10 -3.60
C ASN A 251 2.02 13.30 -4.49
N SER A 252 1.86 12.50 -5.54
CA SER A 252 0.66 12.49 -6.37
C SER A 252 -0.58 12.08 -5.57
N ALA A 253 -0.49 11.02 -4.74
CA ALA A 253 -1.58 10.61 -3.85
C ALA A 253 -1.97 11.71 -2.86
N PHE A 254 -0.98 12.38 -2.25
CA PHE A 254 -1.21 13.50 -1.35
C PHE A 254 -1.91 14.66 -2.06
N THR A 255 -1.42 15.04 -3.24
CA THR A 255 -1.96 16.16 -4.02
C THR A 255 -3.42 15.92 -4.41
N LEU A 256 -3.74 14.71 -4.90
CA LEU A 256 -5.11 14.32 -5.22
C LEU A 256 -6.02 14.38 -3.99
N LEU A 257 -5.60 13.79 -2.86
CA LEU A 257 -6.41 13.78 -1.65
C LEU A 257 -6.61 15.19 -1.05
N ALA A 258 -5.56 16.01 -1.07
CA ALA A 258 -5.63 17.40 -0.61
C ALA A 258 -6.59 18.23 -1.49
N ALA A 259 -6.61 18.00 -2.80
CA ALA A 259 -7.57 18.63 -3.69
C ALA A 259 -9.02 18.24 -3.37
N CYS A 260 -9.28 16.95 -3.09
CA CYS A 260 -10.61 16.49 -2.66
C CYS A 260 -11.07 17.15 -1.36
N LEU A 261 -10.17 17.30 -0.38
CA LEU A 261 -10.47 17.93 0.91
C LEU A 261 -10.82 19.41 0.80
N ARG A 262 -10.24 20.16 -0.15
CA ARG A 262 -10.60 21.57 -0.37
C ARG A 262 -12.05 21.76 -0.83
N ASN A 263 -12.60 20.74 -1.49
CA ASN A 263 -13.92 20.80 -2.12
C ASN A 263 -15.01 20.09 -1.30
N THR A 264 -14.69 19.55 -0.11
CA THR A 264 -15.63 18.77 0.71
C THR A 264 -15.57 19.19 2.17
N THR A 265 -16.72 19.17 2.86
CA THR A 265 -16.81 19.38 4.31
C THR A 265 -16.03 18.29 5.06
N GLU A 266 -15.42 18.67 6.20
CA GLU A 266 -14.40 17.90 6.92
C GLU A 266 -14.73 16.40 7.08
N ASN A 267 -14.08 15.56 6.26
CA ASN A 267 -14.17 14.12 6.41
C ASN A 267 -13.00 13.60 7.26
N ALA A 268 -13.30 13.20 8.50
CA ALA A 268 -12.31 12.64 9.43
C ALA A 268 -11.54 11.43 8.84
N SER A 269 -12.17 10.64 7.97
CA SER A 269 -11.48 9.51 7.31
C SER A 269 -10.46 9.97 6.27
N ALA A 270 -10.75 11.04 5.52
CA ALA A 270 -9.82 11.62 4.56
C ALA A 270 -8.62 12.25 5.27
N ARG A 271 -8.83 12.92 6.42
CA ARG A 271 -7.73 13.43 7.26
C ARG A 271 -6.82 12.31 7.77
N ARG A 272 -7.38 11.19 8.25
CA ARG A 272 -6.60 9.99 8.63
C ARG A 272 -5.83 9.39 7.46
N ASN A 273 -6.41 9.35 6.26
CA ASN A 273 -5.72 8.87 5.07
C ASN A 273 -4.56 9.79 4.66
N LEU A 274 -4.73 11.10 4.81
CA LEU A 274 -3.66 12.06 4.56
C LEU A 274 -2.50 11.86 5.55
N GLN A 275 -2.79 11.62 6.84
CA GLN A 275 -1.76 11.25 7.82
C GLN A 275 -1.02 9.97 7.45
N ARG A 276 -1.75 8.96 6.94
CA ARG A 276 -1.14 7.72 6.42
C ARG A 276 -0.20 8.00 5.26
N ILE A 277 -0.57 8.87 4.32
CA ILE A 277 0.31 9.25 3.20
C ILE A 277 1.55 10.00 3.72
N LEU A 278 1.37 11.02 4.58
CA LEU A 278 2.48 11.82 5.11
C LEU A 278 3.52 10.99 5.86
N LYS A 279 3.07 9.96 6.60
CA LYS A 279 3.95 9.02 7.31
C LYS A 279 5.04 8.42 6.41
N TYR A 280 4.75 8.22 5.12
CA TYR A 280 5.71 7.70 4.13
C TYR A 280 6.25 8.78 3.19
N LEU A 281 5.45 9.80 2.86
CA LEU A 281 5.86 10.89 1.97
C LEU A 281 6.98 11.74 2.59
N LEU A 282 6.90 12.05 3.88
CA LEU A 282 7.88 12.89 4.56
C LEU A 282 9.29 12.27 4.56
N PRO A 283 9.51 11.01 5.00
CA PRO A 283 10.82 10.39 4.92
C PRO A 283 11.30 10.23 3.48
N ALA A 284 10.40 9.86 2.55
CA ALA A 284 10.75 9.78 1.12
C ALA A 284 11.23 11.14 0.58
N GLY A 285 10.54 12.22 0.92
CA GLY A 285 10.90 13.58 0.55
C GLY A 285 12.25 14.00 1.11
N ILE A 286 12.52 13.73 2.40
CA ILE A 286 13.83 14.03 3.02
C ILE A 286 14.96 13.29 2.30
N LEU A 287 14.78 11.99 2.05
CA LEU A 287 15.76 11.19 1.30
C LEU A 287 15.92 11.67 -0.15
N PHE A 288 14.89 12.30 -0.72
CA PHE A 288 14.91 12.89 -2.06
C PHE A 288 15.36 14.37 -2.08
N GLY A 289 15.90 14.88 -0.96
CA GLY A 289 16.44 16.23 -0.85
C GLY A 289 15.39 17.34 -0.69
N LYS A 290 14.14 16.99 -0.36
CA LYS A 290 13.07 17.94 -0.07
C LYS A 290 12.95 18.18 1.44
N VAL A 291 12.42 19.35 1.80
CA VAL A 291 12.17 19.73 3.19
C VAL A 291 10.66 19.74 3.43
N PRO A 292 10.16 19.10 4.50
CA PRO A 292 8.75 19.18 4.87
C PRO A 292 8.26 20.64 5.02
N LEU A 293 7.15 21.00 4.38
CA LEU A 293 6.51 22.31 4.52
C LEU A 293 5.77 22.39 5.87
N THR A 294 6.17 23.32 6.74
CA THR A 294 5.61 23.50 8.09
C THR A 294 4.10 23.73 8.09
N SER A 295 3.57 24.43 7.09
CA SER A 295 2.12 24.70 6.97
C SER A 295 1.30 23.42 6.72
N VAL A 296 1.78 22.56 5.82
CA VAL A 296 1.15 21.26 5.53
C VAL A 296 1.21 20.33 6.75
N CYS A 297 2.34 20.38 7.44
CA CYS A 297 2.61 19.63 8.65
C CYS A 297 1.64 19.96 9.80
N GLN A 298 1.41 21.25 10.03
CA GLN A 298 0.50 21.75 11.07
C GLN A 298 -0.97 21.42 10.76
N ALA A 299 -1.39 21.50 9.49
CA ALA A 299 -2.77 21.28 9.12
C ALA A 299 -3.23 19.82 9.29
N TYR A 300 -2.36 18.84 9.00
CA TYR A 300 -2.83 17.48 8.79
C TYR A 300 -2.21 16.39 9.69
N GLY A 301 -1.08 16.62 10.36
CA GLY A 301 -0.44 15.58 11.17
C GLY A 301 0.73 16.08 11.99
N PHE A 302 0.45 16.94 12.97
CA PHE A 302 1.44 17.69 13.74
C PHE A 302 2.57 16.82 14.32
N GLU A 303 2.24 15.76 15.04
CA GLU A 303 3.25 14.90 15.70
C GLU A 303 4.19 14.20 14.69
N ILE A 304 3.63 13.58 13.66
CA ILE A 304 4.41 12.90 12.60
C ILE A 304 5.29 13.91 11.86
N ALA A 305 4.73 15.08 11.61
CA ALA A 305 5.47 16.13 10.96
C ALA A 305 6.63 16.67 11.81
N GLN A 306 6.41 16.91 13.10
CA GLN A 306 7.45 17.33 14.02
C GLN A 306 8.59 16.31 14.07
N MET A 307 8.25 15.02 14.15
CA MET A 307 9.22 13.92 14.13
C MET A 307 10.12 13.97 12.89
N TYR A 308 9.55 14.17 11.69
CA TYR A 308 10.34 14.26 10.45
C TYR A 308 10.97 15.64 10.21
N GLN A 309 10.43 16.71 10.78
CA GLN A 309 11.08 18.03 10.77
C GLN A 309 12.38 18.01 11.59
N GLN A 310 12.37 17.32 12.74
CA GLN A 310 13.60 17.06 13.51
C GLN A 310 14.62 16.30 12.67
N LEU A 311 14.21 15.24 11.96
CA LEU A 311 15.10 14.51 11.05
C LEU A 311 15.67 15.43 9.95
N SER A 312 14.84 16.28 9.34
CA SER A 312 15.31 17.23 8.32
C SER A 312 16.34 18.22 8.89
N HIS A 313 16.14 18.70 10.12
CA HIS A 313 17.12 19.55 10.80
C HIS A 313 18.43 18.80 11.08
N ILE A 314 18.36 17.55 11.54
CA ILE A 314 19.52 16.69 11.75
C ILE A 314 20.31 16.51 10.45
N VAL A 315 19.64 16.18 9.35
CA VAL A 315 20.26 16.06 8.01
C VAL A 315 20.96 17.35 7.59
N LYS A 316 20.32 18.51 7.77
CA LYS A 316 20.92 19.82 7.46
C LYS A 316 22.09 20.16 8.38
N SER A 317 22.03 19.73 9.64
CA SER A 317 23.08 20.00 10.63
C SER A 317 24.36 19.20 10.37
N GLY A 318 24.28 18.08 9.64
CA GLY A 318 25.42 17.19 9.44
C GLY A 318 25.84 16.42 10.70
N CYS A 319 24.97 16.29 11.70
CA CYS A 319 25.28 15.62 12.98
C CYS A 319 24.77 14.17 13.00
N MET A 320 25.70 13.21 12.86
CA MET A 320 25.40 11.78 12.82
C MET A 320 24.96 11.24 14.19
N PHE A 321 25.53 11.76 15.27
CA PHE A 321 25.15 11.41 16.64
C PHE A 321 23.65 11.65 16.91
N ARG A 322 23.15 12.85 16.56
CA ARG A 322 21.73 13.19 16.71
C ARG A 322 20.84 12.31 15.85
N PHE A 323 21.31 11.91 14.67
CA PHE A 323 20.59 10.96 13.82
C PHE A 323 20.47 9.59 14.47
N HIS A 324 21.54 9.06 15.05
CA HIS A 324 21.53 7.78 15.76
C HIS A 324 20.60 7.79 16.97
N ILE A 325 20.63 8.87 17.78
CA ILE A 325 19.68 9.06 18.88
C ILE A 325 18.24 9.08 18.36
N TRP A 326 17.97 9.87 17.31
CA TRP A 326 16.63 9.99 16.76
C TRP A 326 16.10 8.65 16.22
N LEU A 327 16.95 7.85 15.56
CA LEU A 327 16.59 6.51 15.12
C LEU A 327 16.28 5.57 16.29
N ALA A 328 17.08 5.61 17.36
CA ALA A 328 16.87 4.78 18.55
C ALA A 328 15.57 5.14 19.27
N GLN A 329 15.28 6.44 19.42
CA GLN A 329 14.04 6.93 20.03
C GLN A 329 12.79 6.54 19.23
N ASN A 330 12.90 6.49 17.90
CA ASN A 330 11.78 6.20 17.00
C ASN A 330 11.78 4.75 16.48
N GLU A 331 12.64 3.87 17.02
CA GLU A 331 12.93 2.54 16.45
C GLU A 331 11.66 1.69 16.27
N SER A 332 10.84 1.58 17.32
CA SER A 332 9.61 0.77 17.30
C SER A 332 8.63 1.25 16.21
N ALA A 333 8.40 2.56 16.14
CA ALA A 333 7.51 3.16 15.15
C ALA A 333 8.04 2.93 13.72
N LEU A 334 9.34 3.13 13.50
CA LEU A 334 9.97 2.94 12.19
C LEU A 334 10.02 1.47 11.77
N ARG A 335 10.22 0.52 12.70
CA ARG A 335 10.15 -0.93 12.42
C ARG A 335 8.76 -1.35 11.99
N ASN A 336 7.73 -0.91 12.72
CA ASN A 336 6.33 -1.21 12.38
C ASN A 336 5.95 -0.66 10.99
N GLN A 337 6.59 0.43 10.57
CA GLN A 337 6.39 1.06 9.27
C GLN A 337 7.33 0.52 8.18
N LYS A 338 8.25 -0.39 8.52
CA LYS A 338 9.31 -0.90 7.63
C LYS A 338 10.20 0.20 7.04
N LEU A 339 10.42 1.28 7.80
CA LEU A 339 11.23 2.45 7.38
C LEU A 339 12.61 2.51 8.04
N LEU A 340 12.82 1.77 9.13
CA LEU A 340 14.07 1.87 9.92
C LEU A 340 15.31 1.62 9.08
N ILE A 341 15.35 0.51 8.36
CA ILE A 341 16.53 0.09 7.57
C ILE A 341 16.75 1.06 6.40
N LEU A 342 15.68 1.45 5.70
CA LEU A 342 15.77 2.43 4.63
C LEU A 342 16.41 3.75 5.10
N LEU A 343 15.95 4.29 6.23
CA LEU A 343 16.48 5.53 6.77
C LEU A 343 17.92 5.35 7.27
N LEU A 344 18.21 4.26 7.96
CA LEU A 344 19.56 3.93 8.44
C LEU A 344 20.56 3.82 7.29
N GLU A 345 20.15 3.27 6.15
CA GLU A 345 21.01 3.09 4.97
C GLU A 345 21.18 4.40 4.17
N LYS A 346 20.08 5.10 3.85
CA LYS A 346 20.09 6.19 2.87
C LYS A 346 20.36 7.58 3.46
N THR A 347 19.97 7.82 4.71
CA THR A 347 20.11 9.14 5.36
C THR A 347 21.58 9.55 5.61
N PRO A 348 22.50 8.64 6.02
CA PRO A 348 23.88 9.00 6.31
C PRO A 348 24.59 9.76 5.19
N LEU A 349 24.37 9.38 3.93
CA LEU A 349 24.99 10.06 2.77
C LEU A 349 24.60 11.55 2.73
N LEU A 350 23.35 11.89 3.04
CA LEU A 350 22.89 13.28 3.08
C LEU A 350 23.46 14.03 4.29
N ILE A 351 23.61 13.36 5.43
CA ILE A 351 24.26 13.92 6.63
C ILE A 351 25.73 14.23 6.34
N TYR A 352 26.46 13.29 5.75
CA TYR A 352 27.85 13.48 5.33
C TYR A 352 27.98 14.63 4.35
N ARG A 353 27.11 14.71 3.34
CA ARG A 353 27.11 15.83 2.38
C ARG A 353 26.96 17.17 3.11
N SER A 354 26.04 17.29 4.05
CA SER A 354 25.83 18.52 4.82
C SER A 354 27.02 18.86 5.73
N LEU A 355 27.62 17.85 6.36
CA LEU A 355 28.81 18.00 7.20
C LEU A 355 30.00 18.51 6.38
N ILE A 356 30.35 17.81 5.29
CA ILE A 356 31.49 18.17 4.42
C ILE A 356 31.26 19.56 3.81
N ARG A 357 30.03 19.87 3.39
CA ARG A 357 29.67 21.21 2.91
C ARG A 357 29.97 22.29 3.95
N ARG A 358 29.59 22.06 5.21
CA ARG A 358 29.87 23.01 6.30
C ARG A 358 31.37 23.10 6.57
N THR A 359 32.09 21.99 6.63
CA THR A 359 33.54 21.99 6.84
C THR A 359 34.27 22.79 5.75
N ILE A 360 33.88 22.66 4.48
CA ILE A 360 34.45 23.45 3.39
C ILE A 360 34.11 24.94 3.53
N LEU A 361 32.86 25.27 3.89
CA LEU A 361 32.44 26.65 4.13
C LEU A 361 33.20 27.31 5.29
N ASP A 362 33.45 26.58 6.37
CA ASP A 362 34.00 27.16 7.58
C ASP A 362 35.55 27.16 7.57
N PHE A 363 36.18 26.17 6.93
CA PHE A 363 37.64 25.99 6.98
C PHE A 363 38.37 26.21 5.66
N CYS A 364 37.68 26.24 4.51
CA CYS A 364 38.33 26.46 3.22
C CYS A 364 38.00 27.83 2.62
N PHE A 365 36.73 28.23 2.64
CA PHE A 365 36.27 29.49 2.04
C PHE A 365 36.92 30.75 2.65
N PRO A 366 37.06 30.89 3.99
CA PRO A 366 37.69 32.07 4.59
C PRO A 366 39.14 32.28 4.13
N TYR A 367 39.82 31.19 3.80
CA TYR A 367 41.21 31.19 3.34
C TYR A 367 41.35 31.09 1.82
N ASN A 368 40.24 31.18 1.07
CA ASN A 368 40.21 31.03 -0.39
C ASN A 368 40.89 29.72 -0.88
N ALA A 369 40.80 28.67 -0.06
CA ALA A 369 41.35 27.36 -0.34
C ALA A 369 40.36 26.53 -1.18
N ASN A 370 40.86 25.85 -2.20
CA ASN A 370 40.08 24.99 -3.09
C ASN A 370 40.33 23.49 -2.84
N LYS A 371 40.97 23.16 -1.72
CA LYS A 371 41.33 21.80 -1.34
C LYS A 371 41.09 21.58 0.14
N VAL A 372 40.71 20.36 0.50
CA VAL A 372 40.48 19.93 1.88
C VAL A 372 41.21 18.61 2.13
N ALA A 373 41.95 18.54 3.23
CA ALA A 373 42.66 17.32 3.64
C ALA A 373 41.68 16.30 4.25
N TYR A 374 41.91 15.02 4.01
CA TYR A 374 41.08 13.95 4.58
C TYR A 374 41.10 13.99 6.10
N GLN A 375 42.26 14.25 6.71
CA GLN A 375 42.40 14.38 8.16
C GLN A 375 41.42 15.41 8.78
N LEU A 376 41.17 16.54 8.10
CA LEU A 376 40.22 17.54 8.58
C LEU A 376 38.77 17.02 8.50
N LEU A 377 38.44 16.31 7.42
CA LEU A 377 37.13 15.70 7.24
C LEU A 377 36.90 14.54 8.22
N GLU A 378 37.93 13.73 8.48
CA GLU A 378 37.91 12.66 9.48
C GLU A 378 37.65 13.21 10.88
N GLU A 379 38.30 14.33 11.25
CA GLU A 379 38.02 15.01 12.51
C GLU A 379 36.59 15.55 12.56
N ALA A 380 36.10 16.16 11.48
CA ALA A 380 34.72 16.62 11.39
C ALA A 380 33.72 15.47 11.55
N VAL A 381 34.00 14.30 10.96
CA VAL A 381 33.20 13.07 11.13
C VAL A 381 33.27 12.56 12.56
N ARG A 382 34.45 12.54 13.19
CA ARG A 382 34.64 12.15 14.59
C ARG A 382 33.80 13.01 15.53
N VAL A 383 33.83 14.33 15.34
CA VAL A 383 32.99 15.29 16.07
C VAL A 383 31.50 15.03 15.79
N SER A 384 31.13 14.76 14.54
CA SER A 384 29.75 14.49 14.14
C SER A 384 29.19 13.19 14.73
N LEU A 385 30.00 12.14 14.84
CA LEU A 385 29.66 10.84 15.42
C LEU A 385 29.47 10.91 16.95
N GLY A 386 30.19 11.81 17.62
CA GLY A 386 30.11 11.99 19.06
C GLY A 386 30.48 10.72 19.84
N ARG A 387 29.92 10.56 21.04
CA ARG A 387 30.10 9.35 21.88
C ARG A 387 28.76 8.60 21.97
N PRO A 388 28.57 7.50 21.22
CA PRO A 388 27.30 6.79 21.17
C PRO A 388 27.15 5.78 22.33
N GLU A 389 27.43 6.21 23.56
CA GLU A 389 27.28 5.35 24.74
C GLU A 389 25.82 4.90 24.91
N GLY A 390 25.61 3.59 25.12
CA GLY A 390 24.28 3.02 25.32
C GLY A 390 23.45 2.78 24.05
N LEU A 391 23.95 3.10 22.85
CA LEU A 391 23.26 2.81 21.59
C LEU A 391 23.54 1.39 21.09
N LYS A 392 22.55 0.79 20.42
CA LYS A 392 22.66 -0.54 19.82
C LYS A 392 23.70 -0.55 18.69
N PRO A 393 24.39 -1.69 18.45
CA PRO A 393 25.42 -1.82 17.40
C PRO A 393 24.98 -1.39 16.00
N ILE A 394 23.71 -1.59 15.65
CA ILE A 394 23.14 -1.18 14.35
C ILE A 394 23.26 0.32 14.08
N TYR A 395 23.41 1.14 15.12
CA TYR A 395 23.55 2.59 15.02
C TYR A 395 24.99 3.07 15.14
N THR A 396 25.93 2.22 15.55
CA THR A 396 27.28 2.66 15.93
C THR A 396 28.38 2.04 15.08
N LEU A 397 28.13 0.87 14.50
CA LEU A 397 29.17 0.11 13.78
C LEU A 397 29.30 0.44 12.29
N VAL A 398 28.34 1.16 11.70
CA VAL A 398 28.32 1.38 10.25
C VAL A 398 29.15 2.59 9.83
N GLN A 399 29.16 3.66 10.63
CA GLN A 399 29.82 4.91 10.31
C GLN A 399 31.08 5.09 11.15
N ALA A 400 32.22 5.27 10.49
CA ALA A 400 33.50 5.50 11.12
C ALA A 400 34.27 6.62 10.38
N PRO A 401 35.13 7.40 11.05
CA PRO A 401 35.95 8.44 10.42
C PRO A 401 36.78 7.91 9.24
N GLU A 402 37.25 6.66 9.34
CA GLU A 402 38.09 6.00 8.34
C GLU A 402 37.38 5.84 6.99
N ASN A 403 36.04 5.92 6.95
CA ASN A 403 35.21 5.78 5.75
C ASN A 403 35.13 7.09 4.93
N VAL A 404 35.79 8.18 5.33
CA VAL A 404 35.77 9.46 4.61
C VAL A 404 36.11 9.34 3.11
N PRO A 405 37.14 8.58 2.69
CA PRO A 405 37.43 8.41 1.26
C PRO A 405 36.26 7.80 0.49
N ASP A 406 35.64 6.74 1.02
CA ASP A 406 34.52 6.04 0.40
C ASP A 406 33.28 6.94 0.30
N VAL A 407 33.04 7.75 1.35
CA VAL A 407 31.95 8.72 1.39
C VAL A 407 32.14 9.80 0.33
N LEU A 408 33.36 10.33 0.19
CA LEU A 408 33.68 11.34 -0.83
C LEU A 408 33.47 10.78 -2.23
N GLU A 409 33.97 9.57 -2.48
CA GLU A 409 33.77 8.88 -3.75
C GLU A 409 32.28 8.69 -4.05
N ALA A 410 31.48 8.22 -3.09
CA ALA A 410 30.04 8.05 -3.25
C ALA A 410 29.33 9.39 -3.58
N LEU A 411 29.71 10.49 -2.90
CA LEU A 411 29.15 11.81 -3.17
C LEU A 411 29.52 12.34 -4.56
N VAL A 412 30.75 12.10 -5.02
CA VAL A 412 31.20 12.48 -6.37
C VAL A 412 30.50 11.65 -7.44
N ASN A 413 30.44 10.33 -7.26
CA ASN A 413 29.80 9.40 -8.19
C ASN A 413 28.30 9.69 -8.37
N LEU A 414 27.61 10.11 -7.31
CA LEU A 414 26.21 10.53 -7.37
C LEU A 414 26.01 12.00 -7.79
N GLY A 415 27.09 12.70 -8.11
CA GLY A 415 27.09 14.11 -8.50
C GLY A 415 26.62 15.07 -7.39
N LEU A 416 26.61 14.63 -6.14
CA LEU A 416 26.23 15.39 -4.95
C LEU A 416 27.36 16.27 -4.40
N LEU A 417 28.59 16.00 -4.84
CA LEU A 417 29.81 16.78 -4.63
C LEU A 417 30.55 16.90 -5.96
N LYS A 418 30.90 18.12 -6.38
CA LYS A 418 31.81 18.35 -7.52
C LYS A 418 33.23 18.53 -7.00
N ALA A 419 34.00 17.46 -6.98
CA ALA A 419 35.39 17.47 -6.55
C ALA A 419 36.16 16.29 -7.15
N ASN A 420 37.49 16.41 -7.15
CA ASN A 420 38.43 15.35 -7.47
C ASN A 420 39.08 14.88 -6.17
N CYS A 421 39.00 13.57 -5.90
CA CYS A 421 39.56 12.96 -4.70
C CYS A 421 40.91 12.31 -5.04
N PHE A 422 41.92 12.54 -4.19
CA PHE A 422 43.28 12.04 -4.39
C PHE A 422 43.70 11.18 -3.19
N PRO A 423 43.47 9.85 -3.22
CA PRO A 423 43.74 8.97 -2.08
C PRO A 423 45.20 8.99 -1.62
N ILE A 424 46.16 9.00 -2.56
CA ILE A 424 47.61 8.98 -2.26
C ILE A 424 48.03 10.22 -1.47
N SER A 425 47.53 11.39 -1.87
CA SER A 425 47.84 12.67 -1.19
C SER A 425 46.82 13.03 -0.11
N LYS A 426 45.85 12.13 0.18
CA LYS A 426 44.82 12.29 1.20
C LYS A 426 44.13 13.65 1.17
N GLN A 427 43.74 14.10 -0.02
CA GLN A 427 43.10 15.41 -0.22
C GLN A 427 41.97 15.34 -1.26
N CYS A 428 40.99 16.21 -1.11
CA CYS A 428 39.89 16.42 -2.04
C CYS A 428 39.98 17.86 -2.58
N VAL A 429 39.98 18.03 -3.89
CA VAL A 429 40.11 19.33 -4.57
C VAL A 429 38.80 19.64 -5.29
N PHE A 430 38.24 20.81 -5.02
CA PHE A 430 37.00 21.28 -5.62
C PHE A 430 37.24 22.54 -6.47
N PRO A 431 36.32 22.91 -7.38
CA PRO A 431 36.46 24.10 -8.20
C PRO A 431 36.64 25.36 -7.34
N LYS A 432 37.58 26.23 -7.70
CA LYS A 432 37.77 27.51 -7.02
C LYS A 432 36.60 28.44 -7.33
N THR A 433 35.82 28.78 -6.31
CA THR A 433 34.54 29.48 -6.45
C THR A 433 34.12 30.11 -5.13
N ASN A 434 33.38 31.22 -5.21
CA ASN A 434 32.77 31.86 -4.04
C ASN A 434 31.34 31.34 -3.77
N LYS A 435 30.81 30.47 -4.65
CA LYS A 435 29.46 29.93 -4.55
C LYS A 435 29.51 28.46 -4.17
N ILE A 436 29.23 28.15 -2.91
CA ILE A 436 29.23 26.77 -2.40
C ILE A 436 28.28 25.83 -3.16
N ASP A 437 27.20 26.34 -3.73
CA ASP A 437 26.24 25.54 -4.52
C ASP A 437 26.82 25.06 -5.86
N SER A 438 27.89 25.70 -6.34
CA SER A 438 28.62 25.19 -7.51
C SER A 438 29.43 23.92 -7.18
N ILE A 439 29.83 23.75 -5.92
CA ILE A 439 30.51 22.56 -5.40
C ILE A 439 29.48 21.50 -4.96
N PHE A 440 28.40 21.95 -4.32
CA PHE A 440 27.35 21.10 -3.75
C PHE A 440 26.00 21.41 -4.40
N PRO A 441 25.71 20.82 -5.58
CA PRO A 441 24.46 21.07 -6.31
C PRO A 441 23.23 20.57 -5.53
N SER A 442 22.04 20.99 -5.98
CA SER A 442 20.76 20.54 -5.41
C SER A 442 20.69 19.01 -5.40
N VAL A 443 20.45 18.44 -4.22
CA VAL A 443 20.31 16.99 -4.03
C VAL A 443 19.19 16.46 -4.91
N ASN A 444 18.05 17.15 -4.94
CA ASN A 444 16.87 16.71 -5.66
C ASN A 444 17.11 16.63 -7.17
N GLU A 445 17.72 17.66 -7.77
CA GLU A 445 18.01 17.69 -9.21
C GLU A 445 18.94 16.54 -9.62
N LYS A 446 19.96 16.25 -8.78
CA LYS A 446 20.88 15.15 -9.04
C LYS A 446 20.23 13.79 -8.89
N LEU A 447 19.46 13.57 -7.83
CA LEU A 447 18.78 12.30 -7.63
C LEU A 447 17.73 12.01 -8.71
N VAL A 448 17.02 13.03 -9.23
CA VAL A 448 16.11 12.87 -10.38
C VAL A 448 16.87 12.38 -11.62
N SER A 449 18.05 12.94 -11.90
CA SER A 449 18.87 12.57 -13.05
C SER A 449 19.47 11.17 -12.94
N PHE A 450 19.93 10.77 -11.74
CA PHE A 450 20.56 9.46 -11.52
C PHE A 450 19.54 8.33 -11.32
N PHE A 451 18.37 8.65 -10.78
CA PHE A 451 17.31 7.68 -10.49
C PHE A 451 16.00 8.12 -11.16
N PRO A 452 15.91 7.95 -12.50
CA PRO A 452 14.71 8.31 -13.23
C PRO A 452 13.50 7.49 -12.76
N LEU A 453 12.31 8.06 -12.98
CA LEU A 453 11.06 7.41 -12.63
C LEU A 453 10.85 6.14 -13.48
N ASN A 454 10.11 5.18 -12.92
CA ASN A 454 9.76 3.94 -13.61
C ASN A 454 8.88 4.26 -14.83
N SER A 455 9.34 3.88 -16.02
CA SER A 455 8.63 4.14 -17.27
C SER A 455 7.28 3.42 -17.34
N GLU A 456 7.14 2.28 -16.66
CA GLU A 456 5.88 1.53 -16.58
C GLU A 456 4.76 2.33 -15.88
N ASP A 457 5.11 3.29 -15.01
CA ASP A 457 4.16 4.09 -14.22
C ASP A 457 3.66 5.34 -14.96
N THR A 458 4.22 5.68 -16.12
CA THR A 458 3.91 6.91 -16.88
C THR A 458 2.42 7.09 -17.16
N TRP A 459 1.70 6.00 -17.41
CA TRP A 459 0.25 6.03 -17.67
C TRP A 459 -0.59 6.51 -16.46
N LEU A 460 -0.03 6.48 -15.25
CA LEU A 460 -0.72 6.94 -14.05
C LEU A 460 -0.90 8.46 -14.05
N ASP A 461 0.02 9.18 -14.71
CA ASP A 461 0.09 10.63 -14.72
C ASP A 461 -0.69 11.28 -15.88
N ASN A 462 -1.37 10.46 -16.70
CA ASN A 462 -2.19 10.87 -17.84
C ASN A 462 -3.64 11.22 -17.48
#